data_AF-A0A858RIK5-F1
#
_entry.id   AF-A0A858RIK5-F1
#
_cell.length_a   1.000
_cell.length_b   1.000
_cell.length_c   1.000
_cell.angle_alpha   90.00
_cell.angle_beta   90.00
_cell.angle_gamma   90.00
#
_symmetry.space_group_name_H-M   'P 1'
#
loop_
_entity.id
_entity.type
_entity.pdbx_description
1 polymer ?
#
loop_
_entity_poly.entity_id
_entity_poly.type
_entity_poly.pdbx_seq_one_letter_code
_entity_poly.pdbx_strand_id
1 'polypeptide(L)'
;MENAGEEQGPLIDPASTKRIRSWSRFYWVATVWLIGYLGIIAKQAVCSGNVLWGIQHGATVGAVTSWFMLILTVPLGLFGSVIASSWRPLRAHKFWVSLVLPIFISFADVISLAIAQIHPHGKFESVTGVKFPADATAIQCSFTGTDFILADPQHVYEFTCSPAETERLTRELKLHRNAPGSYPGRGKGGSWSVSEYWTSDFPTERSVDFIELETDSSRTRVRVIASWI
;
A
#
# COMPACT_ATOMS: atom_id res chain seq x y z
N MET A 1 17.92 -73.73 0.94
CA MET A 1 16.69 -72.92 1.05
C MET A 1 16.86 -72.02 2.26
N GLU A 2 17.49 -70.87 2.07
CA GLU A 2 17.63 -69.84 3.10
C GLU A 2 16.45 -68.88 2.96
N ASN A 3 15.67 -68.73 4.03
CA ASN A 3 14.62 -67.73 4.11
C ASN A 3 15.29 -66.37 4.33
N ALA A 4 15.19 -65.50 3.33
CA ALA A 4 15.50 -64.09 3.48
C ALA A 4 14.55 -63.49 4.52
N GLY A 5 15.11 -63.08 5.66
CA GLY A 5 14.38 -62.34 6.68
C GLY A 5 13.85 -61.04 6.08
N GLU A 6 12.53 -60.87 6.07
CA GLU A 6 11.89 -59.59 5.84
C GLU A 6 12.34 -58.63 6.94
N GLU A 7 13.32 -57.78 6.64
CA GLU A 7 13.59 -56.58 7.43
C GLU A 7 12.33 -55.71 7.36
N GLN A 8 11.51 -55.79 8.41
CA GLN A 8 10.48 -54.81 8.67
C GLN A 8 11.17 -53.46 8.86
N GLY A 9 11.19 -52.66 7.78
CA GLY A 9 11.57 -51.26 7.84
C GLY A 9 10.81 -50.55 8.96
N PRO A 10 11.40 -49.50 9.55
CA PRO A 10 10.93 -48.90 10.80
C PRO A 10 9.42 -48.64 10.74
N LEU A 11 8.69 -49.22 11.69
CA LEU A 11 7.25 -49.03 11.86
C LEU A 11 7.00 -47.54 12.15
N ILE A 12 6.69 -46.77 11.10
CA ILE A 12 6.36 -45.36 11.24
C ILE A 12 5.02 -45.29 11.98
N ASP A 13 5.07 -44.91 13.26
CA ASP A 13 3.88 -44.74 14.09
C ASP A 13 2.90 -43.77 13.39
N PRO A 14 1.66 -44.19 13.06
CA PRO A 14 0.67 -43.33 12.42
C PRO A 14 0.32 -42.08 13.24
N ALA A 15 0.57 -42.08 14.55
CA ALA A 15 0.44 -40.90 15.39
C ALA A 15 1.50 -39.82 15.07
N SER A 16 2.73 -40.25 14.76
CA SER A 16 3.83 -39.34 14.40
C SER A 16 3.58 -38.62 13.08
N THR A 17 3.06 -39.32 12.06
CA THR A 17 2.73 -38.74 10.75
C THR A 17 1.52 -37.80 10.80
N LYS A 18 0.51 -38.08 11.65
CA LYS A 18 -0.59 -37.14 11.92
C LYS A 18 -0.08 -35.86 12.59
N ARG A 19 0.84 -35.97 13.56
CA ARG A 19 1.45 -34.82 14.24
C ARG A 19 2.21 -33.94 13.25
N ILE A 20 3.06 -34.52 12.41
CA ILE A 20 3.86 -33.80 11.40
C ILE A 20 2.97 -33.04 10.39
N ARG A 21 1.89 -33.67 9.91
CA ARG A 21 0.94 -33.01 8.99
C ARG A 21 0.22 -31.82 9.64
N SER A 22 -0.10 -31.92 10.94
CA SER A 22 -0.72 -30.81 11.69
C SER A 22 0.23 -29.61 11.81
N TRP A 23 1.50 -29.86 12.17
CA TRP A 23 2.51 -28.81 12.27
C TRP A 23 2.77 -28.12 10.93
N SER A 24 2.83 -28.87 9.83
CA SER A 24 3.00 -28.28 8.49
C SER A 24 1.90 -27.28 8.13
N ARG A 25 0.63 -27.58 8.46
CA ARG A 25 -0.48 -26.65 8.25
C ARG A 25 -0.39 -25.44 9.16
N PHE A 26 -0.03 -25.64 10.42
CA PHE A 26 0.16 -24.55 11.37
C PHE A 26 1.26 -23.58 10.91
N TYR A 27 2.43 -24.10 10.49
CA TYR A 27 3.52 -23.29 9.95
C TYR A 27 3.09 -22.52 8.70
N TRP A 28 2.31 -23.15 7.83
CA TRP A 28 1.79 -22.50 6.64
C TRP A 28 0.82 -21.36 6.99
N VAL A 29 -0.14 -21.57 7.87
CA VAL A 29 -1.07 -20.53 8.35
C VAL A 29 -0.28 -19.38 9.01
N ALA A 30 0.70 -19.70 9.85
CA ALA A 30 1.57 -18.71 10.49
C ALA A 30 2.37 -17.89 9.46
N THR A 31 2.84 -18.52 8.38
CA THR A 31 3.55 -17.84 7.29
C THR A 31 2.62 -16.90 6.53
N VAL A 32 1.41 -17.35 6.19
CA VAL A 32 0.40 -16.53 5.53
C VAL A 32 0.00 -15.33 6.38
N TRP A 33 -0.20 -15.53 7.69
CA TRP A 33 -0.45 -14.45 8.63
C TRP A 33 0.71 -13.46 8.69
N LEU A 34 1.95 -13.96 8.80
CA LEU A 34 3.14 -13.12 8.87
C LEU A 34 3.31 -12.27 7.61
N ILE A 35 3.02 -12.82 6.43
CA ILE A 35 3.03 -12.09 5.16
C ILE A 35 2.03 -10.93 5.20
N GLY A 36 0.78 -11.18 5.62
CA GLY A 36 -0.24 -10.14 5.75
C GLY A 36 0.16 -9.07 6.77
N TYR A 37 0.70 -9.48 7.93
CA TYR A 37 1.19 -8.57 8.96
C TYR A 37 2.35 -7.68 8.47
N LEU A 38 3.32 -8.27 7.77
CA LEU A 38 4.43 -7.52 7.17
C LEU A 38 3.97 -6.56 6.07
N GLY A 39 2.96 -6.94 5.28
CA GLY A 39 2.34 -6.05 4.30
C GLY A 39 1.76 -4.79 4.94
N ILE A 40 1.08 -4.92 6.08
CA ILE A 40 0.53 -3.79 6.85
C ILE A 40 1.66 -2.88 7.35
N ILE A 41 2.72 -3.46 7.95
CA ILE A 41 3.88 -2.69 8.42
C ILE A 41 4.53 -1.94 7.26
N ALA A 42 4.74 -2.61 6.13
CA ALA A 42 5.34 -2.01 4.95
C ALA A 42 4.48 -0.86 4.39
N LYS A 43 3.15 -1.04 4.30
CA LYS A 43 2.22 0.02 3.89
C LYS A 43 2.34 1.24 4.82
N GLN A 44 2.32 1.03 6.13
CA GLN A 44 2.43 2.13 7.10
C GLN A 44 3.80 2.81 7.10
N ALA A 45 4.88 2.06 6.85
CA ALA A 45 6.23 2.61 6.71
C ALA A 45 6.39 3.48 5.46
N VAL A 46 5.69 3.15 4.37
CA VAL A 46 5.68 3.94 3.12
C VAL A 46 4.76 5.15 3.24
N CYS A 47 3.63 5.01 3.96
CA CYS A 47 2.67 6.09 4.18
C CYS A 47 3.08 7.05 5.30
N SER A 48 4.14 6.77 6.06
CA SER A 48 4.64 7.67 7.08
C SER A 48 5.80 8.52 6.55
N GLY A 49 5.74 9.83 6.75
CA GLY A 49 6.91 10.70 6.53
C GLY A 49 8.11 10.36 7.43
N ASN A 50 7.93 9.45 8.41
CA ASN A 50 8.97 8.89 9.27
C ASN A 50 8.83 7.36 9.30
N VAL A 51 9.80 6.66 8.71
CA VAL A 51 9.81 5.20 8.59
C VAL A 51 9.71 4.50 9.95
N LEU A 52 10.42 4.99 10.97
CA LEU A 52 10.43 4.36 12.30
C LEU A 52 9.05 4.46 12.96
N TRP A 53 8.41 5.64 12.87
CA TRP A 53 7.07 5.83 13.38
C TRP A 53 6.05 4.95 12.62
N GLY A 54 6.16 4.86 11.29
CA GLY A 54 5.30 4.02 10.47
C GLY A 54 5.44 2.53 10.78
N ILE A 55 6.66 2.05 11.03
CA ILE A 55 6.89 0.66 11.45
C ILE A 55 6.22 0.38 12.80
N GLN A 56 6.39 1.26 13.79
CA GLN A 56 5.81 1.10 15.13
C GLN A 56 4.28 1.16 15.10
N HIS A 57 3.73 2.14 14.38
CA HIS A 57 2.29 2.29 14.19
C HIS A 57 1.71 1.09 13.44
N GLY A 58 2.36 0.67 12.35
CA GLY A 58 1.95 -0.49 11.56
C GLY A 58 2.04 -1.81 12.32
N ALA A 59 3.02 -1.99 13.20
CA ALA A 59 3.08 -3.15 14.08
C ALA A 59 1.89 -3.17 15.06
N THR A 60 1.52 -2.00 15.61
CA THR A 60 0.42 -1.86 16.56
C THR A 60 -0.94 -2.10 15.89
N VAL A 61 -1.19 -1.41 14.78
CA VAL A 61 -2.41 -1.60 13.96
C VAL A 61 -2.48 -3.03 13.44
N GLY A 62 -1.36 -3.56 12.94
CA GLY A 62 -1.25 -4.93 12.44
C GLY A 62 -1.55 -5.97 13.51
N ALA A 63 -1.16 -5.76 14.77
CA ALA A 63 -1.46 -6.70 15.85
C ALA A 63 -2.97 -6.82 16.11
N VAL A 64 -3.71 -5.71 15.96
CA VAL A 64 -5.17 -5.68 16.12
C VAL A 64 -5.89 -6.23 14.87
N THR A 65 -5.41 -5.89 13.68
CA THR A 65 -6.15 -6.10 12.43
C THR A 65 -5.71 -7.33 11.62
N SER A 66 -4.54 -7.91 11.89
CA SER A 66 -3.99 -9.06 11.14
C SER A 66 -4.82 -10.34 11.22
N TRP A 67 -5.69 -10.48 12.23
CA TRP A 67 -6.64 -11.59 12.30
C TRP A 67 -7.67 -11.54 11.17
N PHE A 68 -8.08 -10.35 10.73
CA PHE A 68 -8.95 -10.21 9.55
C PHE A 68 -8.21 -10.55 8.26
N MET A 69 -6.89 -10.29 8.20
CA MET A 69 -6.06 -10.71 7.07
C MET A 69 -6.03 -12.23 6.91
N LEU A 70 -6.08 -13.01 7.99
CA LEU A 70 -6.17 -14.47 7.88
C LEU A 70 -7.45 -14.93 7.16
N ILE A 71 -8.58 -14.27 7.44
CA ILE A 71 -9.87 -14.61 6.82
C ILE A 71 -9.80 -14.42 5.29
N LEU A 72 -9.04 -13.43 4.81
CA LEU A 72 -8.88 -13.16 3.39
C LEU A 72 -7.77 -14.01 2.75
N THR A 73 -6.60 -14.08 3.38
CA THR A 73 -5.38 -14.65 2.79
C THR A 73 -5.34 -16.18 2.86
N VAL A 74 -5.97 -16.81 3.86
CA VAL A 74 -6.02 -18.28 3.97
C VAL A 74 -6.81 -18.91 2.82
N PRO A 75 -8.04 -18.47 2.48
CA PRO A 75 -8.76 -19.00 1.32
C PRO A 75 -7.97 -18.88 0.00
N LEU A 76 -7.28 -17.76 -0.20
CA LEU A 76 -6.45 -17.53 -1.37
C LEU A 76 -5.26 -18.47 -1.44
N GLY A 77 -4.61 -18.70 -0.30
CA GLY A 77 -3.52 -19.65 -0.24
C GLY A 77 -3.97 -21.09 -0.45
N LEU A 78 -5.15 -21.46 0.08
CA LEU A 78 -5.78 -22.76 -0.19
C LEU A 78 -6.09 -22.92 -1.68
N PHE A 79 -6.62 -21.88 -2.32
CA PHE A 79 -6.87 -21.87 -3.76
C PHE A 79 -5.60 -22.13 -4.58
N GLY A 80 -4.50 -21.45 -4.24
CA GLY A 80 -3.19 -21.71 -4.86
C GLY A 80 -2.71 -23.17 -4.67
N SER A 81 -2.96 -23.75 -3.49
CA SER A 81 -2.65 -25.17 -3.22
C SER A 81 -3.48 -26.13 -4.08
N VAL A 82 -4.77 -25.84 -4.29
CA VAL A 82 -5.66 -26.64 -5.16
C VAL A 82 -5.20 -26.58 -6.61
N ILE A 83 -4.85 -25.39 -7.12
CA ILE A 83 -4.29 -25.22 -8.47
C ILE A 83 -3.02 -26.05 -8.65
N ALA A 84 -2.07 -25.92 -7.71
CA ALA A 84 -0.81 -26.64 -7.75
C ALA A 84 -0.98 -28.16 -7.64
N SER A 85 -2.05 -28.65 -7.02
CA SER A 85 -2.38 -30.08 -6.96
C SER A 85 -2.88 -30.64 -8.29
N SER A 86 -3.62 -29.82 -9.04
CA SER A 86 -4.22 -30.18 -10.32
C SER A 86 -3.17 -30.22 -11.44
N TRP A 87 -2.10 -29.44 -11.33
CA TRP A 87 -1.06 -29.31 -12.35
C TRP A 87 0.19 -30.12 -11.99
N ARG A 88 0.48 -31.19 -12.75
CA ARG A 88 1.65 -32.07 -12.55
C ARG A 88 2.98 -31.33 -12.28
N PRO A 89 3.38 -30.29 -13.05
CA PRO A 89 4.66 -29.61 -12.82
C PRO A 89 4.68 -28.79 -11.52
N LEU A 90 3.53 -28.29 -11.05
CA LEU A 90 3.44 -27.44 -9.86
C LEU A 90 3.32 -28.25 -8.55
N ARG A 91 3.14 -29.57 -8.62
CA ARG A 91 2.96 -30.42 -7.42
C ARG A 91 4.15 -30.39 -6.47
N ALA A 92 5.37 -30.25 -6.99
CA ALA A 92 6.58 -30.14 -6.16
C ALA A 92 6.68 -28.77 -5.45
N HIS A 93 6.02 -27.75 -5.98
CA HIS A 93 6.10 -26.37 -5.50
C HIS A 93 4.80 -25.88 -4.86
N LYS A 94 3.91 -26.79 -4.41
CA LYS A 94 2.60 -26.46 -3.81
C LYS A 94 2.69 -25.40 -2.72
N PHE A 95 3.69 -25.50 -1.86
CA PHE A 95 3.92 -24.53 -0.79
C PHE A 95 4.16 -23.14 -1.37
N TRP A 96 5.12 -22.97 -2.29
CA TRP A 96 5.41 -21.67 -2.91
C TRP A 96 4.22 -21.12 -3.69
N VAL A 97 3.55 -21.94 -4.50
CA VAL A 97 2.38 -21.51 -5.29
C VAL A 97 1.24 -21.04 -4.39
N SER A 98 1.04 -21.70 -3.23
CA SER A 98 0.05 -21.27 -2.24
C SER A 98 0.37 -19.93 -1.58
N LEU A 99 1.62 -19.46 -1.64
CA LEU A 99 2.01 -18.17 -1.05
C LEU A 99 1.96 -17.01 -2.05
N VAL A 100 1.99 -17.28 -3.36
CA VAL A 100 2.03 -16.23 -4.39
C VAL A 100 0.87 -15.24 -4.25
N LEU A 101 -0.37 -15.73 -4.15
CA LEU A 101 -1.54 -14.86 -4.05
C LEU A 101 -1.59 -14.08 -2.72
N PRO A 102 -1.37 -14.70 -1.54
CA PRO A 102 -1.22 -13.96 -0.30
C PRO A 102 -0.14 -12.88 -0.35
N ILE A 103 1.04 -13.18 -0.92
CA ILE A 103 2.13 -12.21 -1.06
C ILE A 103 1.69 -11.08 -1.99
N PHE A 104 1.16 -11.40 -3.16
CA PHE A 104 0.75 -10.41 -4.14
C PHE A 104 -0.27 -9.45 -3.54
N ILE A 105 -1.34 -9.94 -2.90
CA ILE A 105 -2.35 -9.06 -2.29
C ILE A 105 -1.77 -8.25 -1.13
N SER A 106 -0.91 -8.84 -0.30
CA SER A 106 -0.35 -8.12 0.86
C SER A 106 0.61 -7.00 0.46
N PHE A 107 1.26 -7.11 -0.71
CA PHE A 107 2.28 -6.17 -1.16
C PHE A 107 1.90 -5.38 -2.42
N ALA A 108 0.77 -5.68 -3.08
CA ALA A 108 0.36 -4.97 -4.30
C ALA A 108 0.22 -3.46 -4.07
N ASP A 109 -0.46 -3.07 -2.98
CA ASP A 109 -0.59 -1.66 -2.58
C ASP A 109 0.78 -1.04 -2.32
N VAL A 110 1.64 -1.73 -1.56
CA VAL A 110 2.99 -1.22 -1.21
C VAL A 110 3.83 -0.99 -2.47
N ILE A 111 3.79 -1.93 -3.42
CA ILE A 111 4.48 -1.83 -4.70
C ILE A 111 3.91 -0.66 -5.52
N SER A 112 2.57 -0.53 -5.58
CA SER A 112 1.90 0.57 -6.26
C SER A 112 2.32 1.93 -5.70
N LEU A 113 2.39 2.06 -4.37
CA LEU A 113 2.83 3.27 -3.68
C LEU A 113 4.31 3.56 -3.93
N ALA A 114 5.17 2.55 -3.86
CA ALA A 114 6.59 2.69 -4.17
C ALA A 114 6.82 3.15 -5.62
N ILE A 115 6.08 2.58 -6.58
CA ILE A 115 6.13 3.00 -7.99
C ILE A 115 5.68 4.45 -8.13
N ALA A 116 4.61 4.86 -7.43
CA ALA A 116 4.12 6.24 -7.47
C ALA A 116 5.12 7.25 -6.88
N GLN A 117 6.00 6.86 -5.95
CA GLN A 117 7.12 7.70 -5.50
C GLN A 117 8.21 7.84 -6.57
N ILE A 118 8.48 6.79 -7.34
CA ILE A 118 9.51 6.79 -8.40
C ILE A 118 9.01 7.52 -9.65
N HIS A 119 7.72 7.38 -9.98
CA HIS A 119 7.10 7.95 -11.17
C HIS A 119 5.88 8.83 -10.81
N PRO A 120 6.10 9.96 -10.12
CA PRO A 120 5.02 10.82 -9.61
C PRO A 120 4.13 11.38 -10.73
N HIS A 121 4.71 11.68 -11.89
CA HIS A 121 4.01 12.26 -13.04
C HIS A 121 2.85 11.38 -13.55
N GLY A 122 3.11 10.09 -13.77
CA GLY A 122 2.13 9.19 -14.38
C GLY A 122 0.95 8.91 -13.45
N LYS A 123 1.19 8.92 -12.14
CA LYS A 123 0.14 8.70 -11.15
C LYS A 123 -0.71 9.95 -10.91
N PHE A 124 -0.13 11.15 -10.99
CA PHE A 124 -0.86 12.39 -10.78
C PHE A 124 -2.07 12.53 -11.71
N GLU A 125 -1.89 12.39 -13.03
CA GLU A 125 -3.00 12.52 -13.99
C GLU A 125 -4.08 11.44 -13.78
N SER A 126 -3.67 10.23 -13.38
CA SER A 126 -4.61 9.17 -13.02
C SER A 126 -5.42 9.50 -11.76
N VAL A 127 -4.85 10.23 -10.81
CA VAL A 127 -5.49 10.58 -9.53
C VAL A 127 -6.32 11.85 -9.66
N THR A 128 -5.80 12.89 -10.29
CA THR A 128 -6.46 14.20 -10.36
C THR A 128 -7.29 14.41 -11.62
N GLY A 129 -7.08 13.58 -12.66
CA GLY A 129 -7.69 13.76 -13.97
C GLY A 129 -7.11 14.92 -14.80
N VAL A 130 -6.04 15.56 -14.31
CA VAL A 130 -5.43 16.74 -14.91
C VAL A 130 -3.97 16.46 -15.27
N LYS A 131 -3.52 17.00 -16.42
CA LYS A 131 -2.14 16.84 -16.87
C LYS A 131 -1.15 17.50 -15.91
N PHE A 132 -0.09 16.75 -15.60
CA PHE A 132 1.02 17.25 -14.80
C PHE A 132 1.72 18.42 -15.50
N PRO A 133 2.16 19.49 -14.79
CA PRO A 133 2.85 20.61 -15.42
C PRO A 133 4.16 20.16 -16.08
N ALA A 134 4.39 20.58 -17.32
CA ALA A 134 5.53 20.13 -18.11
C ALA A 134 6.88 20.71 -17.63
N ASP A 135 6.85 21.88 -17.01
CA ASP A 135 8.00 22.64 -16.49
C ASP A 135 8.26 22.40 -14.98
N ALA A 136 7.52 21.47 -14.36
CA ALA A 136 7.61 21.23 -12.94
C ALA A 136 9.00 20.71 -12.51
N THR A 137 9.49 21.25 -11.40
CA THR A 137 10.77 20.85 -10.77
C THR A 137 10.56 20.49 -9.30
N ALA A 138 11.56 19.88 -8.67
CA ALA A 138 11.52 19.44 -7.27
C ALA A 138 10.31 18.56 -6.93
N ILE A 139 9.96 17.66 -7.85
CA ILE A 139 8.75 16.84 -7.77
C ILE A 139 8.94 15.75 -6.73
N GLN A 140 8.01 15.69 -5.79
CA GLN A 140 7.94 14.69 -4.76
C GLN A 140 6.50 14.19 -4.67
N CYS A 141 6.35 12.89 -4.45
CA CYS A 141 5.09 12.28 -4.06
C CYS A 141 5.31 11.62 -2.71
N SER A 142 4.51 12.01 -1.73
CA SER A 142 4.41 11.36 -0.43
C SER A 142 2.98 10.87 -0.25
N PHE A 143 2.75 10.08 0.78
CA PHE A 143 1.40 9.59 1.10
C PHE A 143 1.08 9.94 2.54
N THR A 144 -0.20 10.19 2.81
CA THR A 144 -0.71 10.43 4.16
C THR A 144 -2.02 9.69 4.35
N GLY A 145 -2.33 9.33 5.60
CA GLY A 145 -3.57 8.63 5.91
C GLY A 145 -3.50 7.13 5.61
N THR A 146 -3.66 6.33 6.65
CA THR A 146 -4.91 5.59 6.94
C THR A 146 -4.62 4.58 8.03
N ASP A 147 -5.37 4.62 9.13
CA ASP A 147 -5.28 3.62 10.20
C ASP A 147 -5.92 2.26 9.79
N PHE A 148 -6.58 2.23 8.62
CA PHE A 148 -7.30 1.07 8.11
C PHE A 148 -6.62 0.44 6.90
N ILE A 149 -6.53 -0.89 6.90
CA ILE A 149 -5.78 -1.65 5.88
C ILE A 149 -6.33 -1.47 4.46
N LEU A 150 -7.65 -1.27 4.33
CA LEU A 150 -8.37 -1.17 3.05
C LEU A 150 -8.65 0.25 2.59
N ALA A 151 -8.26 1.26 3.36
CA ALA A 151 -8.49 2.64 2.95
C ALA A 151 -7.38 3.07 1.97
N ASP A 152 -7.78 3.82 0.95
CA ASP A 152 -6.85 4.38 -0.02
C ASP A 152 -6.02 5.49 0.65
N PRO A 153 -4.69 5.46 0.50
CA PRO A 153 -3.85 6.51 1.05
C PRO A 153 -4.07 7.80 0.28
N GLN A 154 -4.06 8.93 0.98
CA GLN A 154 -4.04 10.24 0.34
C GLN A 154 -2.68 10.45 -0.30
N HIS A 155 -2.68 10.88 -1.55
CA HIS A 155 -1.49 11.18 -2.33
C HIS A 155 -1.17 12.67 -2.16
N VAL A 156 0.04 12.96 -1.73
CA VAL A 156 0.55 14.32 -1.49
C VAL A 156 1.65 14.60 -2.50
N TYR A 157 1.33 15.38 -3.52
CA TYR A 157 2.27 15.82 -4.54
C TYR A 157 2.83 17.18 -4.19
N GLU A 158 4.15 17.33 -4.15
CA GLU A 158 4.84 18.60 -3.98
C GLU A 158 5.71 18.86 -5.21
N PHE A 159 5.57 20.04 -5.82
CA PHE A 159 6.40 20.44 -6.96
C PHE A 159 6.47 21.96 -7.08
N THR A 160 7.36 22.45 -7.93
CA THR A 160 7.49 23.88 -8.24
C THR A 160 7.28 24.10 -9.73
N CYS A 161 6.34 24.98 -10.11
CA CYS A 161 6.03 25.33 -11.49
C CYS A 161 5.89 26.85 -11.68
N SER A 162 5.67 27.30 -12.91
CA SER A 162 5.40 28.70 -13.21
C SER A 162 4.03 29.17 -12.67
N PRO A 163 3.86 30.48 -12.38
CA PRO A 163 2.56 31.02 -11.99
C PRO A 163 1.45 30.73 -13.00
N ALA A 164 1.77 30.76 -14.30
CA ALA A 164 0.81 30.46 -15.38
C ALA A 164 0.30 29.00 -15.32
N GLU A 165 1.18 28.03 -15.07
CA GLU A 165 0.78 26.62 -14.88
C GLU A 165 0.00 26.43 -13.58
N THR A 166 0.29 27.20 -12.54
CA THR A 166 -0.49 27.20 -11.30
C THR A 166 -1.93 27.66 -11.55
N GLU A 167 -2.11 28.78 -12.26
CA GLU A 167 -3.45 29.27 -12.62
C GLU A 167 -4.23 28.26 -13.48
N ARG A 168 -3.54 27.58 -14.40
CA ARG A 168 -4.12 26.48 -15.19
C ARG A 168 -4.60 25.35 -14.29
N LEU A 169 -3.76 24.87 -13.37
CA LEU A 169 -4.10 23.81 -12.42
C LEU A 169 -5.31 24.18 -11.56
N THR A 170 -5.33 25.39 -10.97
CA THR A 170 -6.45 25.87 -10.14
C THR A 170 -7.77 25.86 -10.91
N ARG A 171 -7.73 26.25 -12.20
CA ARG A 171 -8.91 26.26 -13.07
C ARG A 171 -9.38 24.85 -13.45
N GLU A 172 -8.46 23.98 -13.87
CA GLU A 172 -8.79 22.62 -14.32
C GLU A 172 -9.28 21.72 -13.17
N LEU A 173 -8.70 21.90 -11.97
CA LEU A 173 -9.12 21.21 -10.75
C LEU A 173 -10.37 21.83 -10.11
N LYS A 174 -10.94 22.87 -10.73
CA LYS A 174 -12.16 23.58 -10.27
C LYS A 174 -12.09 23.96 -8.79
N LEU A 175 -10.95 24.54 -8.40
CA LEU A 175 -10.72 24.86 -7.01
C LEU A 175 -11.23 26.26 -6.68
N HIS A 176 -11.75 26.41 -5.46
CA HIS A 176 -12.23 27.65 -4.91
C HIS A 176 -11.34 28.10 -3.76
N ARG A 177 -11.01 29.40 -3.74
CA ARG A 177 -10.15 29.98 -2.70
C ARG A 177 -10.92 30.01 -1.39
N ASN A 178 -10.37 29.37 -0.37
CA ASN A 178 -10.94 29.44 0.96
C ASN A 178 -10.61 30.77 1.63
N ALA A 179 -11.51 31.21 2.51
CA ALA A 179 -11.28 32.41 3.30
C ALA A 179 -9.99 32.27 4.13
N PRO A 180 -9.18 33.33 4.27
CA PRO A 180 -7.99 33.30 5.10
C PRO A 180 -8.35 32.90 6.54
N GLY A 181 -7.82 31.77 7.01
CA GLY A 181 -8.01 31.26 8.38
C GLY A 181 -8.82 29.96 8.52
N SER A 182 -9.45 29.44 7.47
CA SER A 182 -10.27 28.21 7.54
C SER A 182 -9.49 26.92 7.24
N TYR A 183 -8.23 26.83 7.67
CA TYR A 183 -7.37 25.68 7.36
C TYR A 183 -7.85 24.41 8.10
N PRO A 184 -8.24 23.33 7.41
CA PRO A 184 -8.82 22.15 8.06
C PRO A 184 -7.81 21.18 8.66
N GLY A 185 -6.49 21.40 8.55
CA GLY A 185 -5.54 20.41 9.04
C GLY A 185 -4.14 20.95 9.28
N ARG A 186 -3.81 21.26 10.54
CA ARG A 186 -2.43 21.47 11.00
C ARG A 186 -1.66 20.15 10.94
N GLY A 187 -1.33 19.69 9.74
CA GLY A 187 -0.42 18.58 9.50
C GLY A 187 0.99 19.02 9.85
N LYS A 188 1.55 18.47 10.94
CA LYS A 188 2.97 18.62 11.29
C LYS A 188 3.82 18.00 10.17
N GLY A 189 4.23 18.78 9.17
CA GLY A 189 5.05 18.24 8.08
C GLY A 189 5.66 19.25 7.09
N GLY A 190 5.25 20.51 7.07
CA GLY A 190 5.81 21.53 6.17
C GLY A 190 6.43 22.70 6.95
N SER A 191 7.72 22.96 6.74
CA SER A 191 8.47 24.09 7.34
C SER A 191 8.35 25.40 6.54
N TRP A 192 7.27 25.61 5.80
CA TRP A 192 7.13 26.72 4.85
C TRP A 192 5.79 27.43 5.03
N SER A 193 5.77 28.74 4.77
CA SER A 193 4.65 29.62 5.09
C SER A 193 3.61 29.56 3.98
N VAL A 194 2.60 28.72 4.15
CA VAL A 194 1.52 28.60 3.17
C VAL A 194 0.80 29.94 2.99
N SER A 195 0.78 30.44 1.75
CA SER A 195 0.19 31.74 1.41
C SER A 195 -1.28 31.64 1.00
N GLU A 196 -1.69 30.54 0.34
CA GLU A 196 -3.06 30.33 -0.12
C GLU A 196 -3.53 28.89 -0.02
N TYR A 197 -4.84 28.71 0.23
CA TYR A 197 -5.53 27.43 0.32
C TYR A 197 -6.72 27.38 -0.62
N TRP A 198 -6.83 26.28 -1.36
CA TRP A 198 -7.86 26.07 -2.37
C TRP A 198 -8.47 24.67 -2.22
N THR A 199 -9.79 24.55 -2.25
CA THR A 199 -10.53 23.26 -2.13
C THR A 199 -11.45 23.03 -3.31
N SER A 200 -11.74 21.76 -3.63
CA SER A 200 -12.73 21.38 -4.64
C SER A 200 -14.15 21.47 -4.07
N ASP A 201 -15.10 22.00 -4.84
CA ASP A 201 -16.51 22.17 -4.45
C ASP A 201 -17.31 20.86 -4.44
N PHE A 202 -16.77 19.76 -4.98
CA PHE A 202 -17.50 18.51 -5.12
C PHE A 202 -16.67 17.29 -4.68
N PRO A 203 -17.27 16.33 -3.94
CA PRO A 203 -16.73 14.99 -3.85
C PRO A 203 -16.97 14.32 -5.22
N THR A 204 -16.07 14.53 -6.16
CA THR A 204 -15.96 13.68 -7.35
C THR A 204 -15.30 12.37 -6.96
N GLU A 205 -15.59 11.26 -7.66
CA GLU A 205 -14.94 9.93 -7.46
C GLU A 205 -13.39 10.01 -7.44
N ARG A 206 -12.84 11.10 -7.97
CA ARG A 206 -11.46 11.55 -7.81
C ARG A 206 -11.48 12.90 -7.11
N SER A 207 -11.21 12.95 -5.81
CA SER A 207 -11.26 14.21 -5.05
C SER A 207 -9.85 14.75 -4.81
N VAL A 208 -9.57 15.95 -5.33
CA VAL A 208 -8.50 16.78 -4.78
C VAL A 208 -9.05 17.39 -3.50
N ASP A 209 -8.46 17.01 -2.37
CA ASP A 209 -8.90 17.45 -1.05
C ASP A 209 -8.55 18.93 -0.87
N PHE A 210 -7.29 19.33 -1.16
CA PHE A 210 -6.88 20.74 -1.21
C PHE A 210 -5.53 20.95 -1.92
N ILE A 211 -5.26 22.21 -2.28
CA ILE A 211 -3.94 22.69 -2.73
C ILE A 211 -3.41 23.77 -1.79
N GLU A 212 -2.12 23.66 -1.44
CA GLU A 212 -1.33 24.70 -0.77
C GLU A 212 -0.39 25.37 -1.78
N LEU A 213 -0.37 26.70 -1.79
CA LEU A 213 0.50 27.49 -2.67
C LEU A 213 1.43 28.39 -1.85
N GLU A 214 2.70 28.42 -2.23
CA GLU A 214 3.66 29.47 -1.87
C GLU A 214 4.22 30.06 -3.17
N THR A 215 3.87 31.31 -3.43
CA THR A 215 4.22 32.01 -4.66
C THR A 215 5.29 33.06 -4.39
N ASP A 216 6.42 32.96 -5.06
CA ASP A 216 7.38 34.05 -5.26
C ASP A 216 7.18 34.64 -6.67
N SER A 217 7.75 35.82 -6.90
CA SER A 217 7.78 36.58 -8.16
C SER A 217 8.12 35.78 -9.42
N SER A 218 8.81 34.64 -9.31
CA SER A 218 9.27 33.83 -10.45
C SER A 218 8.77 32.39 -10.46
N ARG A 219 8.29 31.85 -9.33
CA ARG A 219 7.93 30.43 -9.18
C ARG A 219 6.86 30.25 -8.12
N THR A 220 6.03 29.24 -8.32
CA THR A 220 5.05 28.80 -7.33
C THR A 220 5.37 27.38 -6.90
N ARG A 221 5.55 27.18 -5.60
CA ARG A 221 5.60 25.83 -5.03
C ARG A 221 4.17 25.42 -4.67
N VAL A 222 3.79 24.27 -5.20
CA VAL A 222 2.43 23.72 -5.17
C VAL A 222 2.47 22.41 -4.40
N ARG A 223 1.56 22.25 -3.45
CA ARG A 223 1.30 20.98 -2.78
C ARG A 223 -0.14 20.57 -3.00
N VAL A 224 -0.35 19.47 -3.72
CA VAL A 224 -1.66 18.92 -4.04
C VAL A 224 -1.90 17.70 -3.17
N ILE A 225 -2.98 17.70 -2.39
CA ILE A 225 -3.43 16.52 -1.64
C ILE A 225 -4.68 15.97 -2.31
N ALA A 226 -4.62 14.71 -2.73
CA ALA A 226 -5.70 14.07 -3.45
C ALA A 226 -5.94 12.64 -2.94
N SER A 227 -7.20 12.22 -2.95
CA SER A 227 -7.66 10.90 -2.53
C SER A 227 -8.45 10.23 -3.65
N TRP A 228 -8.41 8.89 -3.68
CA TRP A 228 -9.41 8.10 -4.39
C TRP A 228 -10.58 7.87 -3.42
N ILE A 229 -11.81 8.09 -3.88
CA ILE A 229 -13.03 7.73 -3.15
C ILE A 229 -13.47 6.33 -3.55
#